data_AF-A0A1Q8Q8Z1-F1
#
_entry.id   AF-A0A1Q8Q8Z1-F1
#
_cell.length_a   1.000
_cell.length_b   1.000
_cell.length_c   1.000
_cell.angle_alpha   90.00
_cell.angle_beta   90.00
_cell.angle_gamma   90.00
#
_symmetry.space_group_name_H-M   'P 1'
#
loop_
_entity.id
_entity.type
_entity.pdbx_description
1 polymer ?
#
loop_
_entity_poly.entity_id
_entity_poly.type
_entity_poly.pdbx_seq_one_letter_code
_entity_poly.pdbx_strand_id
1 'polypeptide(L)' 'MIKMENNNYFAEMMKSPMPREMEKTAVSEFIDSFLNDILYKQEKALLMEKIDHSLDSGDRSAFITLSGELKRLEKKYHAS' A
#
# COMPACT_ATOMS: atom_id res chain seq x y z
N MET A 1 -22.33 -17.31 -18.37
CA MET A 1 -22.58 -15.85 -18.42
C MET A 1 -22.02 -15.27 -17.13
N ILE A 2 -20.82 -14.69 -17.17
CA ILE A 2 -20.16 -14.13 -15.98
C ILE A 2 -20.80 -12.77 -15.69
N LYS A 3 -21.48 -12.62 -14.55
CA LYS A 3 -22.01 -11.33 -14.11
C LYS A 3 -20.82 -10.45 -13.73
N MET A 4 -20.65 -9.32 -14.43
CA MET A 4 -19.80 -8.23 -13.95
C MET A 4 -20.39 -7.74 -12.63
N GLU A 5 -19.71 -8.04 -11.53
CA GLU A 5 -20.01 -7.43 -10.25
C GLU A 5 -19.65 -5.95 -10.36
N ASN A 6 -20.69 -5.14 -10.37
CA ASN A 6 -20.61 -3.69 -10.50
C ASN A 6 -19.97 -3.16 -9.22
N ASN A 7 -18.72 -2.70 -9.31
CA ASN A 7 -17.91 -2.19 -8.19
C ASN A 7 -18.40 -0.82 -7.65
N ASN A 8 -19.72 -0.58 -7.71
CA ASN A 8 -20.40 0.66 -7.36
C ASN A 8 -20.73 0.75 -5.86
N TYR A 9 -20.11 -0.07 -5.02
CA TYR A 9 -20.27 -0.07 -3.56
C TYR A 9 -20.14 1.35 -2.97
N PHE A 10 -19.15 2.11 -3.45
CA PHE A 10 -18.97 3.52 -3.06
C PHE A 10 -20.13 4.43 -3.47
N ALA A 11 -20.67 4.24 -4.68
CA ALA A 11 -21.79 5.03 -5.20
C ALA A 11 -23.13 4.69 -4.52
N GLU A 12 -23.25 3.48 -3.98
CA GLU A 12 -24.43 3.03 -3.24
C GLU A 12 -24.37 3.47 -1.77
N MET A 13 -23.18 3.45 -1.16
CA MET A 13 -22.94 3.93 0.21
C MET A 13 -23.23 5.43 0.35
N MET A 14 -22.84 6.25 -0.63
CA MET A 14 -23.07 7.72 -0.63
C MET A 14 -24.55 8.13 -0.75
N LYS A 15 -25.48 7.18 -0.96
CA LYS A 15 -26.92 7.45 -1.07
C LYS A 15 -27.68 7.30 0.26
N SER A 16 -27.04 6.79 1.31
CA SER A 16 -27.65 6.61 2.63
C SER A 16 -27.57 7.91 3.46
N PRO A 17 -28.62 8.31 4.20
CA PRO A 17 -28.60 9.52 5.02
C PRO A 17 -27.89 9.24 6.37
N MET A 18 -26.57 9.15 6.33
CA MET A 18 -25.72 9.02 7.52
C MET A 18 -25.40 10.39 8.14
N PRO A 19 -25.11 10.46 9.46
CA PRO A 19 -24.67 11.69 10.11
C PRO A 19 -23.34 12.15 9.50
N ARG A 20 -23.37 13.30 8.81
CA ARG A 20 -22.30 13.82 7.94
C ARG A 20 -20.93 14.03 8.61
N GLU A 21 -20.86 13.98 9.94
CA GLU A 21 -19.64 14.21 10.72
C GLU A 21 -18.83 12.93 10.97
N MET A 22 -19.47 11.75 11.10
CA MET A 22 -18.76 10.48 11.35
C MET A 22 -18.36 9.73 10.08
N GLU A 23 -19.02 10.04 8.96
CA GLU A 23 -18.79 9.36 7.68
C GLU A 23 -17.54 9.87 6.95
N LYS A 24 -17.27 11.17 7.07
CA LYS A 24 -16.06 11.78 6.48
C LYS A 24 -14.79 11.24 7.12
N THR A 25 -14.80 10.93 8.42
CA THR A 25 -13.63 10.41 9.12
C THR A 25 -13.36 8.96 8.75
N ALA A 26 -14.36 8.07 8.81
CA ALA A 26 -14.16 6.65 8.51
C ALA A 26 -13.77 6.40 7.03
N VAL A 27 -14.39 7.10 6.09
CA VAL A 27 -14.04 6.99 4.66
C VAL A 27 -12.66 7.60 4.38
N SER A 28 -12.32 8.73 5.01
CA SER A 28 -10.98 9.32 4.86
C SER A 28 -9.90 8.41 5.44
N GLU A 29 -10.10 7.87 6.65
CA GLU A 29 -9.18 6.93 7.28
C GLU A 29 -8.98 5.65 6.45
N PHE A 30 -10.07 5.14 5.85
CA PHE A 30 -9.98 4.00 4.93
C PHE A 30 -9.18 4.34 3.67
N ILE A 31 -9.42 5.52 3.06
CA ILE A 31 -8.67 5.97 1.88
C ILE A 31 -7.18 6.12 2.22
N ASP A 32 -6.86 6.73 3.36
CA ASP A 32 -5.48 6.95 3.80
C ASP A 32 -4.76 5.61 4.07
N SER A 33 -5.42 4.67 4.76
CA SER A 33 -4.89 3.32 4.96
C SER A 33 -4.69 2.57 3.63
N PHE A 34 -5.66 2.64 2.72
CA PHE A 34 -5.57 2.00 1.42
C PHE A 34 -4.44 2.58 0.55
N LEU A 35 -4.28 3.90 0.55
CA LEU A 35 -3.18 4.57 -0.15
C LEU A 35 -1.83 4.21 0.47
N ASN A 36 -1.73 4.16 1.80
CA ASN A 36 -0.52 3.74 2.50
C ASN A 36 -0.13 2.30 2.14
N ASP A 37 -1.10 1.39 2.05
CA ASP A 37 -0.88 0.02 1.62
C ASP A 37 -0.37 -0.08 0.17
N ILE A 38 -0.94 0.71 -0.74
CA ILE A 38 -0.48 0.77 -2.13
C ILE A 38 0.96 1.28 -2.19
N LEU A 39 1.25 2.38 -1.50
CA LEU A 39 2.58 2.98 -1.46
C LEU A 39 3.61 2.01 -0.89
N TYR A 40 3.29 1.34 0.22
CA TYR A 40 4.14 0.31 0.81
C TYR A 40 4.44 -0.81 -0.18
N LYS A 41 3.42 -1.35 -0.86
CA LYS A 41 3.59 -2.44 -1.83
C LYS A 41 4.47 -2.02 -3.01
N GLN A 42 4.29 -0.80 -3.53
CA GLN A 42 5.11 -0.28 -4.62
C GLN A 42 6.57 -0.08 -4.20
N GLU A 43 6.81 0.59 -3.07
CA GLU A 43 8.17 0.84 -2.57
C GLU A 43 8.89 -0.48 -2.24
N LYS A 44 8.18 -1.44 -1.64
CA LYS A 44 8.72 -2.77 -1.36
C LYS A 44 9.10 -3.52 -2.63
N ALA A 45 8.24 -3.52 -3.64
CA ALA A 45 8.54 -4.19 -4.91
C ALA A 45 9.79 -3.62 -5.59
N LEU A 46 9.92 -2.29 -5.63
CA LEU A 46 11.10 -1.62 -6.18
C LEU A 46 12.39 -1.94 -5.41
N LEU A 47 12.31 -2.00 -4.08
CA LEU A 47 13.48 -2.39 -3.26
C LEU A 47 13.87 -3.84 -3.49
N MET A 48 12.90 -4.75 -3.57
CA MET A 48 13.15 -6.17 -3.85
C MET A 48 13.80 -6.36 -5.22
N GLU A 49 13.31 -5.69 -6.25
CA GLU A 49 13.90 -5.75 -7.60
C GLU A 49 15.36 -5.26 -7.61
N LYS A 50 15.66 -4.18 -6.90
CA LYS A 50 17.05 -3.69 -6.75
C LYS A 50 17.93 -4.65 -5.97
N ILE A 51 17.37 -5.31 -4.95
CA ILE A 51 18.08 -6.34 -4.19
C ILE A 51 18.43 -7.52 -5.09
N ASP A 52 17.47 -8.01 -5.87
CA ASP A 52 17.68 -9.11 -6.81
C ASP A 52 18.75 -8.73 -7.84
N HIS A 53 18.67 -7.53 -8.42
CA HIS A 53 19.71 -7.02 -9.32
C HIS A 53 21.09 -6.94 -8.65
N SER A 54 21.17 -6.56 -7.38
CA SER A 54 22.45 -6.52 -6.64
C SER A 54 23.03 -7.92 -6.38
N LEU A 55 22.17 -8.94 -6.25
CA LEU A 55 22.60 -10.33 -6.15
C LEU A 55 23.13 -10.83 -7.51
N ASP A 56 22.42 -10.53 -8.59
CA ASP A 56 22.81 -10.88 -9.95
C ASP A 56 24.14 -10.24 -10.37
N SER A 57 24.38 -9.00 -9.95
CA SER A 57 25.62 -8.27 -10.23
C SER A 57 26.77 -8.60 -9.26
N GLY A 58 26.50 -9.36 -8.20
CA GLY A 58 27.47 -9.65 -7.14
C GLY A 58 27.84 -8.44 -6.28
N ASP A 59 27.06 -7.35 -6.31
CA ASP A 59 27.30 -6.15 -5.51
C ASP A 59 26.80 -6.32 -4.08
N ARG A 60 27.69 -6.85 -3.24
CA ARG A 60 27.44 -7.03 -1.80
C ARG A 60 27.15 -5.72 -1.06
N SER A 61 27.72 -4.59 -1.49
CA SER A 61 27.51 -3.31 -0.81
C SER A 61 26.11 -2.77 -1.06
N ALA A 62 25.67 -2.82 -2.32
CA ALA A 62 24.30 -2.50 -2.70
C ALA A 62 23.31 -3.42 -1.98
N PHE A 63 23.55 -4.74 -1.96
CA PHE A 63 22.69 -5.69 -1.26
C PHE A 63 22.47 -5.34 0.21
N ILE A 64 23.55 -5.04 0.95
CA ILE A 64 23.46 -4.70 2.39
C ILE A 64 22.70 -3.39 2.59
N THR A 65 22.97 -2.39 1.76
CA THR A 65 22.31 -1.08 1.84
C THR A 65 20.81 -1.21 1.57
N LEU A 66 20.44 -1.83 0.45
CA LEU A 66 19.05 -2.02 0.03
C LEU A 66 18.28 -2.92 1.00
N SER A 67 18.91 -3.97 1.54
CA SER A 67 18.32 -4.79 2.60
C SER A 67 18.07 -3.99 3.88
N GLY A 68 18.94 -3.02 4.20
CA GLY A 68 18.75 -2.09 5.30
C GLY A 68 17.57 -1.14 5.07
N GLU A 69 17.43 -0.62 3.85
CA GLU A 69 16.30 0.21 3.43
C GLU A 69 14.98 -0.56 3.50
N LEU A 70 14.95 -1.81 3.03
CA LEU A 70 13.77 -2.68 3.13
C LEU A 70 13.34 -2.88 4.59
N LYS A 71 14.28 -3.15 5.50
CA LYS A 71 13.97 -3.27 6.94
C LYS A 71 13.43 -1.98 7.54
N ARG A 72 13.92 -0.82 7.10
CA ARG A 72 13.42 0.49 7.55
C ARG A 72 12.02 0.75 7.01
N LEU A 73 11.77 0.39 5.75
CA LEU A 73 10.46 0.47 5.12
C LEU A 73 9.44 -0.38 5.89
N GLU A 74 9.76 -1.64 6.16
CA GLU A 74 8.87 -2.53 6.92
C GLU A 74 8.57 -2.01 8.32
N LYS A 75 9.56 -1.44 9.02
CA LYS A 75 9.34 -0.80 10.33
C LYS A 75 8.45 0.42 10.25
N LYS A 76 8.59 1.25 9.21
CA LYS A 76 7.77 2.47 9.02
C LYS A 76 6.29 2.12 8.88
N TYR A 77 5.96 1.05 8.15
CA TYR A 77 4.59 0.66 7.87
C TYR A 77 4.01 -0.36 8.87
N HIS A 78 4.82 -1.11 9.62
CA HIS A 78 4.36 -1.98 10.72
C HIS A 78 4.21 -1.27 12.08
N ALA A 79 4.72 -0.04 12.23
CA ALA A 79 4.54 0.78 13.42
C ALA A 79 3.27 1.66 13.39
N SER A 80 2.51 1.61 12.29
CA SER A 80 1.22 2.28 12.11
C SER A 80 0.07 1.29 12.23
#